data_AF-A0A7S4B078-F1
#
_entry.id   AF-A0A7S4B078-F1
#
_cell.length_a   1.000
_cell.length_b   1.000
_cell.length_c   1.000
_cell.angle_alpha   90.00
_cell.angle_beta   90.00
_cell.angle_gamma   90.00
#
_symmetry.space_group_name_H-M   'P 1'
#
loop_
_entity.id
_entity.type
_entity.pdbx_description
1 polymer ?
#
loop_
_entity_poly.entity_id
_entity_poly.type
_entity_poly.pdbx_seq_one_letter_code
_entity_poly.pdbx_strand_id
1 'polypeptide(L)'
;AHKVCLAMTACRDDEFYQLGLQLGIALLHGGNRFVQDALYDELSRPRKVLGFDGSDLGWLGAIKLRLRLGSKEIVERKLFNETHEERVAQVDGEATAVSASADWMLREEASRGFETSAFVVDTLEILRLLCEGHNQKMQEFLRDPPGQHNNINLTA
;
A
#
# COMPACT_ATOMS: atom_id res chain seq x y z
N ALA A 1 9.83 -0.33 -17.15
CA ALA A 1 9.49 0.34 -15.88
C ALA A 1 8.03 0.13 -15.49
N HIS A 2 7.05 0.63 -16.26
CA HIS A 2 5.61 0.53 -15.91
C HIS A 2 5.10 -0.90 -15.62
N LYS A 3 5.50 -1.91 -16.43
CA LYS A 3 5.12 -3.32 -16.19
C LYS A 3 5.67 -3.89 -14.87
N VAL A 4 6.90 -3.50 -14.53
CA VAL A 4 7.56 -3.91 -13.29
C VAL A 4 6.80 -3.34 -12.10
N CYS A 5 6.41 -2.06 -12.16
CA CYS A 5 5.55 -1.44 -11.15
C CYS A 5 4.22 -2.19 -10.99
N LEU A 6 3.53 -2.54 -12.08
CA LEU A 6 2.27 -3.31 -11.99
C LEU A 6 2.46 -4.69 -11.37
N ALA A 7 3.53 -5.41 -11.73
CA ALA A 7 3.82 -6.73 -11.16
C ALA A 7 4.16 -6.63 -9.66
N MET A 8 4.97 -5.64 -9.26
CA MET A 8 5.31 -5.42 -7.84
C MET A 8 4.07 -5.02 -7.02
N THR A 9 3.23 -4.13 -7.54
CA THR A 9 1.97 -3.72 -6.89
C THR A 9 0.84 -4.76 -7.03
N ALA A 10 1.12 -5.91 -7.65
CA ALA A 10 0.24 -7.08 -7.63
C ALA A 10 0.71 -8.16 -6.62
N CYS A 11 1.88 -7.98 -6.00
CA CYS A 11 2.40 -8.87 -4.97
C CYS A 11 1.58 -8.77 -3.66
N ARG A 12 1.49 -9.89 -2.94
CA ARG A 12 1.05 -9.94 -1.55
C ARG A 12 2.18 -9.65 -0.59
N ASP A 13 3.41 -9.96 -0.99
CA ASP A 13 4.59 -9.57 -0.24
C ASP A 13 4.66 -8.04 -0.05
N ASP A 14 4.92 -7.61 1.17
CA ASP A 14 4.85 -6.22 1.59
C ASP A 14 6.01 -5.39 1.04
N GLU A 15 7.21 -5.97 1.00
CA GLU A 15 8.41 -5.29 0.50
C GLU A 15 8.30 -5.05 -1.01
N PHE A 16 7.94 -6.08 -1.77
CA PHE A 16 7.70 -5.91 -3.21
C PHE A 16 6.56 -4.92 -3.48
N TYR A 17 5.48 -4.99 -2.72
CA TYR A 17 4.35 -4.08 -2.91
C TYR A 17 4.74 -2.62 -2.65
N GLN A 18 5.42 -2.35 -1.53
CA GLN A 18 5.87 -1.00 -1.16
C GLN A 18 6.86 -0.42 -2.17
N LEU A 19 7.86 -1.19 -2.59
CA LEU A 19 8.81 -0.75 -3.62
C LEU A 19 8.10 -0.50 -4.97
N GLY A 20 7.10 -1.32 -5.29
CA GLY A 20 6.25 -1.15 -6.46
C GLY A 20 5.47 0.16 -6.43
N LEU A 21 4.92 0.51 -5.27
CA LEU A 21 4.21 1.77 -5.04
C LEU A 21 5.14 2.97 -5.24
N GLN A 22 6.32 2.96 -4.60
CA GLN A 22 7.31 4.03 -4.71
C GLN A 22 7.74 4.27 -6.16
N LEU A 23 8.01 3.18 -6.90
CA LEU A 23 8.32 3.26 -8.32
C LEU A 23 7.15 3.82 -9.13
N GLY A 24 5.92 3.36 -8.86
CA GLY A 24 4.72 3.82 -9.55
C GLY A 24 4.45 5.31 -9.36
N ILE A 25 4.55 5.79 -8.12
CA ILE A 25 4.40 7.20 -7.76
C ILE A 25 5.45 8.04 -8.49
N ALA A 26 6.72 7.62 -8.45
CA ALA A 26 7.80 8.34 -9.13
C ALA A 26 7.61 8.40 -10.65
N LEU A 27 7.11 7.33 -11.29
CA LEU A 27 6.85 7.31 -12.73
C LEU A 27 5.66 8.19 -13.14
N LEU A 28 4.64 8.26 -12.28
CA LEU A 28 3.41 9.00 -12.54
C LEU A 28 3.46 10.47 -12.08
N HIS A 29 4.50 10.85 -11.34
CA HIS A 29 4.67 12.20 -10.78
C HIS A 29 4.37 13.31 -11.80
N GLY A 30 3.50 14.25 -11.42
CA GLY A 30 3.09 15.36 -12.28
C GLY A 30 2.09 14.96 -13.39
N GLY A 31 1.33 13.87 -13.21
CA GLY A 31 0.32 13.44 -14.16
C GLY A 31 0.91 12.94 -15.48
N ASN A 32 1.99 12.14 -15.43
CA ASN A 32 2.69 11.68 -16.62
C ASN A 32 1.78 10.83 -17.54
N ARG A 33 1.22 11.47 -18.57
CA ARG A 33 0.21 10.85 -19.44
C ARG A 33 0.73 9.65 -20.21
N PHE A 34 1.98 9.67 -20.63
CA PHE A 34 2.60 8.53 -21.32
C PHE A 34 2.62 7.28 -20.45
N VAL A 35 2.95 7.43 -19.16
CA VAL A 35 2.95 6.31 -18.20
C VAL A 35 1.53 5.88 -17.88
N GLN A 36 0.61 6.83 -17.66
CA GLN A 36 -0.82 6.52 -17.44
C GLN A 36 -1.39 5.68 -18.60
N ASP A 37 -1.10 6.06 -19.84
CA ASP A 37 -1.56 5.38 -21.04
C ASP A 37 -0.94 3.97 -21.16
N ALA A 38 0.36 3.84 -20.90
CA ALA A 38 1.03 2.53 -20.92
C ALA A 38 0.51 1.58 -19.82
N LEU A 39 0.19 2.10 -18.64
CA LEU A 39 -0.42 1.32 -17.55
C LEU A 39 -1.85 0.90 -17.91
N TYR A 40 -2.65 1.80 -18.47
CA TYR A 40 -3.99 1.50 -18.98
C TYR A 40 -3.95 0.37 -20.02
N ASP A 41 -3.05 0.47 -21.00
CA ASP A 41 -2.93 -0.49 -22.09
C ASP A 41 -2.51 -1.88 -21.61
N GLU A 42 -1.79 -1.98 -20.49
CA GLU A 42 -1.43 -3.26 -19.89
C GLU A 42 -2.59 -3.82 -19.06
N LEU A 43 -3.22 -2.99 -18.23
CA LEU A 43 -4.34 -3.38 -17.34
C LEU A 43 -5.61 -3.75 -18.11
N SER A 44 -5.83 -3.15 -19.27
CA SER A 44 -7.00 -3.42 -20.13
C SER A 44 -6.87 -4.69 -20.96
N ARG A 45 -5.72 -5.38 -20.91
CA ARG A 45 -5.55 -6.66 -21.62
C ARG A 45 -6.38 -7.74 -20.92
N PRO A 46 -6.84 -8.77 -21.66
CA PRO A 46 -7.57 -9.90 -21.07
C PRO A 46 -6.77 -10.69 -20.02
N ARG A 47 -5.44 -10.54 -20.00
CA ARG A 47 -4.54 -11.25 -19.09
C ARG A 47 -4.34 -10.45 -17.82
N LYS A 48 -4.61 -11.07 -16.66
CA LYS A 48 -4.28 -10.50 -15.35
C LYS A 48 -2.76 -10.27 -15.20
N VAL A 49 -2.39 -9.11 -14.67
CA VAL A 49 -1.01 -8.83 -14.25
C VAL A 49 -0.74 -9.61 -12.97
N LEU A 50 0.23 -10.53 -13.02
CA LEU A 50 0.61 -11.37 -11.89
C LEU A 50 1.68 -10.68 -11.03
N GLY A 51 1.68 -11.00 -9.74
CA GLY A 51 2.74 -10.62 -8.81
C GLY A 51 4.07 -11.33 -9.13
N PHE A 52 5.19 -10.67 -8.86
CA PHE A 52 6.51 -11.31 -8.96
C PHE A 52 6.70 -12.43 -7.94
N ASP A 53 6.03 -12.34 -6.80
CA ASP A 53 5.97 -13.35 -5.76
C ASP A 53 5.09 -14.56 -6.14
N GLY A 54 4.52 -14.58 -7.36
CA GLY A 54 3.59 -15.61 -7.81
C GLY A 54 2.13 -15.35 -7.42
N SER A 55 1.83 -14.21 -6.79
CA SER A 55 0.46 -13.81 -6.44
C SER A 55 -0.42 -13.66 -7.68
N ASP A 56 -1.65 -14.17 -7.57
CA ASP A 56 -2.54 -14.32 -8.71
C ASP A 56 -3.83 -13.49 -8.60
N LEU A 57 -3.94 -12.63 -7.58
CA LEU A 57 -5.10 -11.76 -7.37
C LEU A 57 -5.34 -10.76 -8.52
N GLY A 58 -4.31 -10.53 -9.35
CA GLY A 58 -4.31 -9.44 -10.31
C GLY A 58 -4.10 -8.09 -9.62
N TRP A 59 -3.69 -7.09 -10.40
CA TRP A 59 -3.43 -5.75 -9.87
C TRP A 59 -4.63 -5.14 -9.13
N LEU A 60 -5.83 -5.17 -9.74
CA LEU A 60 -7.05 -4.65 -9.11
C LEU A 60 -7.42 -5.39 -7.82
N GLY A 61 -7.22 -6.71 -7.79
CA GLY A 61 -7.45 -7.53 -6.60
C GLY A 61 -6.47 -7.19 -5.47
N ALA A 62 -5.20 -6.97 -5.79
CA ALA A 62 -4.17 -6.57 -4.84
C ALA A 62 -4.43 -5.17 -4.25
N ILE A 63 -4.77 -4.19 -5.09
CA ILE A 63 -5.17 -2.84 -4.64
C ILE A 63 -6.38 -2.93 -3.69
N LYS A 64 -7.43 -3.67 -4.09
CA LYS A 64 -8.62 -3.85 -3.24
C LYS A 64 -8.30 -4.53 -1.91
N LEU A 65 -7.41 -5.53 -1.91
CA LEU A 65 -6.95 -6.19 -0.70
C LEU A 65 -6.29 -5.18 0.25
N ARG A 66 -5.37 -4.36 -0.25
CA ARG A 66 -4.61 -3.38 0.53
C ARG A 66 -5.51 -2.28 1.12
N LEU A 67 -6.48 -1.80 0.36
CA LEU A 67 -7.51 -0.89 0.87
C LEU A 67 -8.34 -1.52 2.00
N ARG A 68 -8.72 -2.80 1.86
CA ARG A 68 -9.46 -3.54 2.92
C ARG A 68 -8.61 -3.78 4.16
N LEU A 69 -7.33 -4.10 4.00
CA LEU A 69 -6.37 -4.19 5.11
C LEU A 69 -6.28 -2.85 5.82
N GLY A 70 -6.22 -1.75 5.06
CA GLY A 70 -6.23 -0.39 5.59
C GLY A 70 -7.38 -0.09 6.53
N SER A 71 -8.60 -0.50 6.16
CA SER A 71 -9.77 -0.33 7.03
C SER A 71 -9.65 -1.07 8.36
N LYS A 72 -8.99 -2.25 8.38
CA LYS A 72 -8.72 -3.00 9.61
C LYS A 72 -7.61 -2.37 10.44
N GLU A 73 -6.51 -1.98 9.78
CA GLU A 73 -5.36 -1.34 10.42
C GLU A 73 -5.73 -0.04 11.12
N ILE A 74 -6.78 0.68 10.69
CA ILE A 74 -7.26 1.88 11.42
C ILE A 74 -7.61 1.54 12.88
N VAL A 75 -8.26 0.41 13.13
CA VAL A 75 -8.67 0.01 14.47
C VAL A 75 -7.45 -0.51 15.24
N GLU A 76 -6.64 -1.35 14.61
CA GLU A 76 -5.43 -1.93 15.20
C GLU A 76 -4.41 -0.85 15.57
N ARG A 77 -4.23 0.16 14.72
CA ARG A 77 -3.29 1.27 14.96
C ARG A 77 -3.75 2.18 16.10
N LYS A 78 -5.07 2.36 16.28
CA LYS A 78 -5.61 3.10 17.45
C LYS A 78 -5.24 2.39 18.74
N LEU A 79 -5.55 1.09 18.84
CA LEU A 79 -5.21 0.26 19.99
C LEU A 79 -3.69 0.20 20.22
N PHE A 80 -2.92 0.08 19.14
CA PHE A 80 -1.47 0.10 19.21
C PHE A 80 -0.96 1.41 19.82
N ASN A 81 -1.43 2.56 19.32
CA ASN A 81 -0.99 3.87 19.81
C ASN A 81 -1.31 4.04 21.31
N GLU A 82 -2.51 3.65 21.75
CA GLU A 82 -2.89 3.71 23.17
C GLU A 82 -1.92 2.89 24.04
N THR A 83 -1.68 1.62 23.69
CA THR A 83 -0.75 0.76 24.44
C THR A 83 0.72 1.16 24.27
N HIS A 84 1.08 1.84 23.19
CA HIS A 84 2.44 2.31 22.92
C HIS A 84 2.75 3.54 23.78
N GLU A 85 1.81 4.48 23.88
CA GLU A 85 1.92 5.63 24.79
C GLU A 85 2.09 5.19 26.25
N GLU A 86 1.31 4.18 26.69
CA GLU A 86 1.45 3.59 28.03
C GLU A 86 2.83 2.94 28.25
N ARG A 87 3.31 2.16 27.27
CA ARG A 87 4.63 1.49 27.34
C ARG A 87 5.78 2.49 27.39
N VAL A 88 5.75 3.53 26.56
CA VAL A 88 6.77 4.59 26.55
C VAL A 88 6.74 5.34 27.89
N ALA A 89 5.56 5.71 28.40
CA ALA A 89 5.43 6.38 29.69
C ALA A 89 5.97 5.53 30.87
N GLN A 90 5.78 4.22 30.83
CA GLN A 90 6.31 3.32 31.85
C GLN A 90 7.84 3.25 31.81
N VAL A 91 8.44 3.12 30.62
CA VAL A 91 9.90 3.05 30.44
C VAL A 91 10.58 4.36 30.84
N ASP A 92 9.95 5.51 30.59
CA ASP A 92 10.50 6.83 30.97
C ASP A 92 10.26 7.18 32.45
N GLY A 93 9.18 6.66 33.06
CA GLY A 93 8.82 6.93 34.45
C GLY A 93 9.55 6.03 35.47
N GLU A 94 9.98 4.84 35.07
CA GLU A 94 10.78 3.95 35.91
C GLU A 94 12.27 4.32 35.79
N ALA A 95 12.87 4.80 36.89
CA ALA A 95 14.34 4.83 37.03
C ALA A 95 14.84 3.38 37.12
N THR A 96 14.90 2.70 35.98
CA THR A 96 15.14 1.28 35.93
C THR A 96 16.58 0.98 36.38
N ALA A 97 16.74 0.23 37.46
CA ALA A 97 18.04 -0.21 37.98
C ALA A 97 18.65 -1.34 37.11
N VAL A 98 18.58 -1.19 35.78
CA VAL A 98 19.10 -2.14 34.79
C VAL A 98 20.39 -1.62 34.19
N SER A 99 21.15 -2.51 33.57
CA SER A 99 22.33 -2.12 32.79
C SER A 99 21.94 -1.17 31.66
N ALA A 100 22.86 -0.28 31.26
CA ALA A 100 22.65 0.64 30.14
C ALA A 100 22.25 -0.06 28.83
N SER A 101 22.73 -1.29 28.60
CA SER A 101 22.33 -2.09 27.43
C SER A 101 20.87 -2.53 27.50
N ALA A 102 20.37 -2.88 28.68
CA ALA A 102 18.99 -3.30 28.86
C ALA A 102 18.03 -2.12 28.81
N ASP A 103 18.41 -0.96 29.37
CA ASP A 103 17.68 0.29 29.25
C ASP A 103 17.54 0.73 27.78
N TRP A 104 18.62 0.62 26.98
CA TRP A 104 18.58 0.89 25.55
C TRP A 104 17.62 -0.05 24.79
N MET A 105 17.67 -1.36 25.05
CA MET A 105 16.78 -2.33 24.39
C MET A 105 15.31 -2.10 24.75
N LEU A 106 15.01 -1.75 26.01
CA LEU A 106 13.64 -1.44 26.44
C LEU A 106 13.10 -0.19 25.76
N ARG A 107 13.91 0.86 25.65
CA ARG A 107 13.53 2.07 24.92
C ARG A 107 13.37 1.83 23.42
N GLU A 108 14.25 1.05 22.81
CA GLU A 108 14.14 0.69 21.38
C GLU A 108 12.82 -0.04 21.10
N GLU A 109 12.54 -1.10 21.85
CA GLU A 109 11.29 -1.87 21.71
C GLU A 109 10.06 -1.01 22.00
N ALA A 110 10.11 -0.18 23.05
CA ALA A 110 9.02 0.74 23.37
C ALA A 110 8.82 1.81 22.28
N SER A 111 9.87 2.21 21.56
CA SER A 111 9.81 3.20 20.48
C SER A 111 9.46 2.62 19.10
N ARG A 112 9.44 1.30 18.95
CA ARG A 112 9.12 0.65 17.68
C ARG A 112 7.70 1.03 17.26
N GLY A 113 7.57 1.53 16.03
CA GLY A 113 6.30 1.97 15.47
C GLY A 113 5.40 0.82 15.00
N PHE A 114 4.17 1.16 14.65
CA PHE A 114 3.25 0.22 14.02
C PHE A 114 3.73 -0.16 12.61
N GLU A 115 3.91 -1.45 12.36
CA GLU A 115 4.24 -1.99 11.05
C GLU A 115 2.97 -2.10 10.19
N THR A 116 2.88 -1.29 9.14
CA THR A 116 1.75 -1.32 8.20
C THR A 116 2.02 -2.35 7.11
N SER A 117 1.00 -3.15 6.82
CA SER A 117 0.90 -3.99 5.63
C SER A 117 -0.05 -3.38 4.59
N ALA A 118 -0.88 -2.41 4.97
CA ALA A 118 -1.89 -1.88 4.07
C ALA A 118 -1.35 -0.86 3.07
N PHE A 119 -0.35 -0.05 3.45
CA PHE A 119 0.24 1.00 2.60
C PHE A 119 -0.82 1.91 1.93
N VAL A 120 -1.88 2.27 2.69
CA VAL A 120 -3.10 2.90 2.15
C VAL A 120 -2.82 4.24 1.48
N VAL A 121 -1.96 5.06 2.07
CA VAL A 121 -1.65 6.41 1.56
C VAL A 121 -1.06 6.32 0.15
N ASP A 122 -0.01 5.50 -0.01
CA ASP A 122 0.66 5.30 -1.29
C ASP A 122 -0.24 4.58 -2.30
N THR A 123 -1.08 3.65 -1.83
CA THR A 123 -2.08 2.96 -2.66
C THR A 123 -3.09 3.96 -3.24
N LEU A 124 -3.62 4.86 -2.41
CA LEU A 124 -4.53 5.92 -2.84
C LEU A 124 -3.82 6.94 -3.74
N GLU A 125 -2.55 7.23 -3.47
CA GLU A 125 -1.76 8.16 -4.28
C GLU A 125 -1.55 7.64 -5.70
N ILE A 126 -1.25 6.34 -5.88
CA ILE A 126 -1.22 5.75 -7.22
C ILE A 126 -2.57 5.89 -7.92
N LEU A 127 -3.68 5.59 -7.24
CA LEU A 127 -5.02 5.72 -7.83
C LEU A 127 -5.33 7.17 -8.24
N ARG A 128 -4.95 8.14 -7.40
CA ARG A 128 -5.06 9.57 -7.70
C ARG A 128 -4.24 9.95 -8.94
N LEU A 129 -2.96 9.57 -8.96
CA LEU A 129 -2.01 9.88 -10.03
C LEU A 129 -2.38 9.24 -11.37
N LEU A 130 -2.94 8.02 -11.35
CA LEU A 130 -3.48 7.36 -12.55
C LEU A 130 -4.62 8.16 -13.20
N CYS A 131 -5.41 8.84 -12.37
CA CYS A 131 -6.57 9.63 -12.78
C CYS A 131 -6.25 11.12 -12.98
N GLU A 132 -5.04 11.55 -12.65
CA GLU A 132 -4.60 12.95 -12.72
C GLU A 132 -4.69 13.50 -14.15
N GLY A 133 -5.08 14.76 -14.28
CA GLY A 133 -5.32 15.38 -15.60
C GLY A 133 -6.59 14.90 -16.29
N HIS A 134 -7.62 14.51 -15.52
CA HIS A 134 -8.92 14.04 -16.04
C HIS A 134 -8.77 12.85 -17.01
N ASN A 135 -8.02 11.83 -16.62
CA ASN A 135 -7.85 10.62 -17.41
C ASN A 135 -9.13 9.76 -17.44
N GLN A 136 -10.10 10.17 -18.27
CA GLN A 136 -11.44 9.58 -18.31
C GLN A 136 -11.43 8.08 -18.57
N LYS A 137 -10.61 7.59 -19.51
CA LYS A 137 -10.52 6.15 -19.80
C LYS A 137 -10.05 5.33 -18.59
N MET A 138 -9.12 5.87 -17.80
CA MET A 138 -8.66 5.20 -16.58
C MET A 138 -9.73 5.24 -15.49
N GLN A 139 -10.41 6.38 -15.33
CA GLN A 139 -11.52 6.52 -14.38
C GLN A 139 -12.67 5.55 -14.70
N GLU A 140 -13.00 5.39 -15.99
CA GLU A 140 -14.01 4.43 -16.47
C GLU A 140 -13.56 2.99 -16.21
N PHE A 141 -12.31 2.67 -16.52
CA PHE A 141 -11.75 1.34 -16.26
C PHE A 141 -11.76 0.96 -14.77
N LEU A 142 -11.39 1.87 -13.87
CA LEU A 142 -11.38 1.60 -12.42
C LEU A 142 -12.80 1.46 -11.83
N ARG A 143 -13.80 2.01 -12.50
CA ARG A 143 -15.21 1.87 -12.12
C ARG A 143 -15.78 0.53 -12.56
N ASP A 144 -15.56 0.15 -13.82
CA ASP A 144 -16.10 -1.07 -14.42
C ASP A 144 -15.05 -1.73 -15.33
N PRO A 145 -14.16 -2.57 -14.76
CA PRO A 145 -13.11 -3.23 -15.52
C PRO A 145 -13.71 -4.30 -16.46
N PRO A 146 -13.56 -4.18 -17.78
CA PRO A 146 -14.15 -5.13 -18.72
C PRO A 146 -13.61 -6.55 -18.52
N GLY A 147 -14.51 -7.54 -18.43
CA GLY A 147 -14.15 -8.95 -18.31
C GLY A 147 -13.82 -9.44 -16.89
N GLN A 148 -13.91 -8.60 -15.87
CA GLN A 148 -13.83 -9.03 -14.47
C GLN A 148 -15.24 -9.15 -13.87
N HIS A 149 -15.84 -10.36 -13.95
CA HIS A 149 -17.20 -10.64 -13.48
C HIS A 149 -17.42 -10.44 -11.96
N ASN A 150 -16.34 -10.30 -11.20
CA ASN A 150 -16.43 -9.86 -9.81
C ASN A 150 -16.33 -8.34 -9.83
N ASN A 151 -17.45 -7.68 -9.49
CA ASN A 151 -17.60 -6.24 -9.32
C ASN A 151 -16.46 -5.67 -8.42
N ILE A 152 -15.30 -5.40 -9.01
CA ILE A 152 -14.15 -4.74 -8.38
C ILE A 152 -14.30 -3.25 -8.65
N ASN A 153 -15.50 -2.73 -8.41
CA ASN A 153 -15.70 -1.30 -8.38
C ASN A 153 -14.89 -0.78 -7.18
N LEU A 154 -13.79 -0.06 -7.46
CA LEU A 154 -12.95 0.58 -6.45
C LEU A 154 -13.54 1.92 -5.97
N THR A 155 -14.64 2.36 -6.59
CA THR A 155 -15.29 3.66 -6.35
C THR A 155 -16.68 3.54 -5.71
N ALA A 156 -17.17 2.32 -5.46
CA ALA A 156 -18.45 2.06 -4.78
C ALA A 156 -18.29 1.87 -3.28
#